data_AF-A0A6C0KQD0-F1
#
_entry.id   AF-A0A6C0KQD0-F1
#
_cell.length_a   1.000
_cell.length_b   1.000
_cell.length_c   1.000
_cell.angle_alpha   90.00
_cell.angle_beta   90.00
_cell.angle_gamma   90.00
#
_symmetry.space_group_name_H-M   'P 1'
#
loop_
_entity.id
_entity.type
_entity.pdbx_description
1 polymer ?
#
loop_
_entity_poly.entity_id
_entity_poly.type
_entity_poly.pdbx_seq_one_letter_code
_entity_poly.pdbx_strand_id
1 'polypeptide(L)'
;MSSISQNTIRTPRMHLRSATRRQNTPSALARITRALETRRTNLGNTIIELESDLRQQRTALATLTIEVDHALRRRDDEGDRYERLRTERDNLRYTLLTNFNQSNLGMEYKELKRRWYEHVNNEDENTPDANYYDNFKARFDQVSALFDELMDTGLAPIIEQKALARETYRLASEHHYSLYQQQQSLMRIVSDLERRLTRAVIRDTLLNQARGKKQRKSKKKGKKHHS
;
A
#
# COMPACT_ATOMS: atom_id res chain seq x y z
N MET A 1 -89.13 -5.82 87.74
CA MET A 1 -87.72 -6.20 87.88
C MET A 1 -86.97 -5.78 86.64
N SER A 2 -85.80 -5.16 86.82
CA SER A 2 -84.75 -4.89 85.82
C SER A 2 -84.48 -6.13 84.93
N SER A 3 -83.93 -6.03 83.71
CA SER A 3 -82.64 -5.39 83.45
C SER A 3 -82.21 -5.47 81.96
N ILE A 4 -81.45 -4.46 81.54
CA ILE A 4 -80.27 -4.50 80.65
C ILE A 4 -80.47 -4.47 79.11
N SER A 5 -79.94 -3.36 78.59
CA SER A 5 -79.61 -3.01 77.22
C SER A 5 -78.76 -4.03 76.45
N GLN A 6 -78.99 -4.13 75.14
CA GLN A 6 -77.91 -4.41 74.19
C GLN A 6 -77.86 -3.31 73.13
N ASN A 7 -76.97 -2.35 73.38
CA ASN A 7 -76.43 -1.44 72.38
C ASN A 7 -75.80 -2.25 71.24
N THR A 8 -76.46 -2.31 70.08
CA THR A 8 -75.81 -2.78 68.85
C THR A 8 -75.15 -1.59 68.18
N ILE A 9 -73.88 -1.36 68.51
CA ILE A 9 -73.02 -0.39 67.83
C ILE A 9 -72.89 -0.85 66.37
N ARG A 10 -73.53 -0.15 65.43
CA ARG A 10 -73.29 -0.32 64.00
C ARG A 10 -71.87 0.16 63.68
N THR A 11 -70.94 -0.78 63.49
CA THR A 11 -69.63 -0.48 62.93
C THR A 11 -69.79 0.02 61.49
N PRO A 12 -69.33 1.24 61.14
CA PRO A 12 -69.24 1.63 59.74
C PRO A 12 -68.17 0.76 59.07
N ARG A 13 -68.57 0.07 58.00
CA ARG A 13 -67.67 -0.72 57.16
C ARG A 13 -66.70 0.26 56.49
N MET A 14 -65.48 0.33 57.01
CA MET A 14 -64.41 1.12 56.42
C MET A 14 -64.18 0.60 55.00
N HIS A 15 -64.55 1.37 53.98
CA HIS A 15 -64.07 1.13 52.63
C HIS A 15 -62.56 1.36 52.65
N LEU A 16 -61.80 0.27 52.78
CA LEU A 16 -60.39 0.21 52.44
C LEU A 16 -60.30 0.64 50.97
N ARG A 17 -59.96 1.92 50.75
CA ARG A 17 -59.56 2.39 49.43
C ARG A 17 -58.42 1.50 48.99
N SER A 18 -58.67 0.69 47.98
CA SER A 18 -57.67 -0.09 47.26
C SER A 18 -56.48 0.81 46.97
N ALA A 19 -55.38 0.58 47.68
CA ALA A 19 -54.10 1.21 47.39
C ALA A 19 -53.76 0.85 45.95
N THR A 20 -54.00 1.78 45.04
CA THR A 20 -53.58 1.66 43.66
C THR A 20 -52.06 1.54 43.72
N ARG A 21 -51.55 0.33 43.50
CA ARG A 21 -50.12 0.08 43.31
C ARG A 21 -49.72 0.91 42.10
N ARG A 22 -49.25 2.14 42.33
CA ARG A 22 -48.62 2.96 41.32
C ARG A 22 -47.37 2.19 40.89
N GLN A 23 -47.46 1.48 39.78
CA GLN A 23 -46.26 1.03 39.08
C GLN A 23 -45.44 2.28 38.80
N ASN A 24 -44.23 2.34 39.36
CA ASN A 24 -43.30 3.43 39.15
C ASN A 24 -42.70 3.32 37.74
N THR A 25 -43.54 3.51 36.71
CA THR A 25 -43.04 3.70 35.35
C THR A 25 -42.29 5.03 35.31
N PRO A 26 -41.01 5.03 34.89
CA PRO A 26 -40.22 6.25 34.83
C PRO A 26 -40.91 7.28 33.92
N SER A 27 -40.90 8.54 34.34
CA SER A 27 -41.51 9.62 33.58
C SER A 27 -40.92 9.69 32.16
N ALA A 28 -41.69 10.22 31.20
CA ALA A 28 -41.21 10.39 29.83
C ALA A 28 -39.86 11.15 29.78
N LEU A 29 -39.68 12.14 30.66
CA LEU A 29 -38.42 12.87 30.82
C LEU A 29 -37.28 11.98 31.31
N ALA A 30 -37.51 11.15 32.33
CA ALA A 30 -36.50 10.22 32.87
C ALA A 30 -36.06 9.17 31.84
N ARG A 31 -36.96 8.73 30.96
CA ARG A 31 -36.61 7.84 29.84
C ARG A 31 -35.76 8.55 28.80
N ILE A 32 -36.11 9.80 28.45
CA ILE A 32 -35.34 10.61 27.49
C ILE A 32 -33.94 10.91 28.02
N THR A 33 -33.79 11.25 29.30
CA THR A 33 -32.46 11.53 29.90
C THR A 33 -31.57 10.30 29.90
N ARG A 34 -32.10 9.13 30.30
CA ARG A 34 -31.35 7.86 30.24
C ARG A 34 -30.93 7.51 28.82
N ALA A 35 -31.82 7.68 27.84
CA ALA A 35 -31.51 7.43 26.44
C ALA A 35 -30.39 8.36 25.92
N LEU A 36 -30.41 9.64 26.32
CA LEU A 36 -29.35 10.59 25.96
C LEU A 36 -28.02 10.28 26.64
N GLU A 37 -28.01 9.87 27.91
CA GLU A 37 -26.79 9.41 28.61
C GLU A 37 -26.20 8.15 27.97
N THR A 38 -27.05 7.20 27.58
CA THR A 38 -26.62 5.99 26.86
C THR A 38 -26.02 6.36 25.50
N ARG A 39 -26.65 7.26 24.74
CA ARG A 39 -26.10 7.74 23.46
C ARG A 39 -24.74 8.43 23.64
N ARG A 40 -24.55 9.15 24.73
CA ARG A 40 -23.32 9.89 25.02
C ARG A 40 -22.18 8.96 25.41
N THR A 41 -22.44 7.98 26.28
CA THR A 41 -21.46 6.94 26.64
C THR A 41 -21.06 6.15 25.40
N ASN A 42 -22.02 5.73 24.58
CA ASN A 42 -21.72 5.03 23.33
C ASN A 42 -20.87 5.88 22.37
N LEU A 43 -21.20 7.17 22.18
CA LEU A 43 -20.41 8.06 21.33
C LEU A 43 -19.01 8.32 21.89
N GLY A 44 -18.88 8.47 23.21
CA GLY A 44 -17.57 8.58 23.87
C GLY A 44 -16.70 7.36 23.62
N ASN A 45 -17.26 6.15 23.76
CA ASN A 45 -16.56 4.90 23.43
C ASN A 45 -16.16 4.85 21.95
N THR A 46 -17.07 5.20 21.04
CA THR A 46 -16.77 5.24 19.59
C THR A 46 -15.65 6.22 19.26
N ILE A 47 -15.58 7.39 19.93
CA ILE A 47 -14.49 8.35 19.74
C ILE A 47 -13.15 7.74 20.19
N ILE A 48 -13.12 7.12 21.38
CA ILE A 48 -11.91 6.48 21.91
C ILE A 48 -11.42 5.36 20.98
N GLU A 49 -12.33 4.52 20.49
CA GLU A 49 -12.02 3.45 19.53
C GLU A 49 -11.44 4.04 18.23
N LEU A 50 -12.11 5.04 17.64
CA LEU A 50 -11.64 5.69 16.41
C LEU A 50 -10.29 6.39 16.60
N GLU A 51 -10.02 6.99 17.75
CA GLU A 51 -8.72 7.60 18.06
C GLU A 51 -7.62 6.55 18.18
N SER A 52 -7.92 5.43 18.85
CA SER A 52 -6.99 4.30 18.99
C SER A 52 -6.64 3.71 17.62
N ASP A 53 -7.66 3.40 16.82
CA ASP A 53 -7.50 2.86 15.47
C ASP A 53 -6.70 3.84 14.60
N LEU A 54 -7.05 5.14 14.62
CA LEU A 54 -6.35 6.15 13.84
C LEU A 54 -4.87 6.26 14.23
N ARG A 55 -4.54 6.20 15.53
CA ARG A 55 -3.15 6.18 15.98
C ARG A 55 -2.41 4.96 15.45
N GLN A 56 -3.01 3.78 15.57
CA GLN A 56 -2.42 2.54 15.06
C GLN A 56 -2.16 2.60 13.55
N GLN A 57 -3.17 3.02 12.77
CA GLN A 57 -3.04 3.10 11.30
C GLN A 57 -2.03 4.17 10.87
N ARG A 58 -1.93 5.30 11.59
CA ARG A 58 -0.90 6.32 11.32
C ARG A 58 0.51 5.82 11.61
N THR A 59 0.70 5.08 12.70
CA THR A 59 2.01 4.45 12.99
C THR A 59 2.36 3.43 11.91
N ALA A 60 1.42 2.56 11.52
CA ALA A 60 1.63 1.61 10.44
C ALA A 60 1.98 2.32 9.12
N LEU A 61 1.31 3.44 8.82
CA LEU A 61 1.59 4.24 7.62
C LEU A 61 2.99 4.87 7.65
N ALA A 62 3.42 5.37 8.81
CA ALA A 62 4.76 5.91 8.97
C ALA A 62 5.84 4.83 8.74
N THR A 63 5.69 3.65 9.35
CA THR A 63 6.58 2.51 9.13
C THR A 63 6.63 2.11 7.66
N LEU A 64 5.46 1.93 7.04
CA LEU A 64 5.36 1.52 5.65
C LEU A 64 5.94 2.59 4.69
N THR A 65 5.82 3.86 5.02
CA THR A 65 6.43 4.96 4.23
C THR A 65 7.96 4.84 4.22
N ILE A 66 8.56 4.57 5.39
CA ILE A 66 10.01 4.33 5.50
C ILE A 66 10.42 3.10 4.68
N GLU A 67 9.63 2.02 4.74
CA GLU A 67 9.91 0.80 3.96
C GLU A 67 9.81 1.02 2.44
N VAL A 68 8.81 1.79 1.99
CA VAL A 68 8.67 2.20 0.58
C VAL A 68 9.90 2.98 0.14
N ASP A 69 10.35 3.97 0.92
CA ASP A 69 11.54 4.77 0.59
C ASP A 69 12.80 3.91 0.51
N HIS A 70 12.98 2.96 1.44
CA HIS A 70 14.09 2.01 1.38
C HIS A 70 14.01 1.06 0.19
N ALA A 71 12.81 0.60 -0.17
CA ALA A 71 12.61 -0.23 -1.35
C ALA A 71 12.87 0.54 -2.65
N LEU A 72 12.49 1.83 -2.70
CA LEU A 72 12.75 2.72 -3.81
C LEU A 72 14.25 2.90 -4.05
N ARG A 73 15.01 3.22 -3.00
CA ARG A 73 16.47 3.34 -3.09
C ARG A 73 17.12 2.07 -3.60
N ARG A 74 16.75 0.91 -3.04
CA ARG A 74 17.26 -0.39 -3.51
C ARG A 74 16.93 -0.65 -4.98
N ARG A 75 15.72 -0.32 -5.42
CA ARG A 75 15.32 -0.42 -6.82
C ARG A 75 16.22 0.43 -7.71
N ASP A 76 16.46 1.68 -7.31
CA ASP A 76 17.25 2.62 -8.08
C ASP A 76 18.73 2.20 -8.14
N ASP A 77 19.30 1.77 -7.01
CA ASP A 77 20.67 1.24 -6.93
C ASP A 77 20.88 0.02 -7.86
N GLU A 78 19.93 -0.94 -7.86
CA GLU A 78 19.99 -2.11 -8.73
C GLU A 78 19.74 -1.74 -10.21
N GLY A 79 18.92 -0.72 -10.47
CA GLY A 79 18.71 -0.16 -11.81
C GLY A 79 20.01 0.43 -12.36
N ASP A 80 20.70 1.24 -11.56
CA ASP A 80 21.98 1.82 -11.91
C ASP A 80 23.06 0.76 -12.13
N ARG A 81 23.05 -0.30 -11.32
CA ARG A 81 23.96 -1.44 -11.50
C ARG A 81 23.70 -2.16 -12.83
N TYR A 82 22.43 -2.40 -13.17
CA TYR A 82 22.06 -3.02 -14.44
C TYR A 82 22.47 -2.17 -15.65
N GLU A 83 22.23 -0.85 -15.62
CA GLU A 83 22.62 0.05 -16.72
C GLU A 83 24.14 0.21 -16.85
N ARG A 84 24.88 0.18 -15.73
CA ARG A 84 26.35 0.11 -15.74
C ARG A 84 26.84 -1.15 -16.47
N LEU A 85 26.34 -2.32 -16.09
CA LEU A 85 26.70 -3.59 -16.74
C LEU A 85 26.32 -3.63 -18.22
N ARG A 86 25.19 -3.00 -18.60
CA ARG A 86 24.81 -2.85 -20.00
C ARG A 86 25.86 -2.04 -20.79
N THR A 87 26.29 -0.92 -20.23
CA THR A 87 27.29 -0.04 -20.84
C THR A 87 28.65 -0.73 -20.91
N GLU A 88 29.08 -1.37 -19.82
CA GLU A 88 30.32 -2.16 -19.78
C GLU A 88 30.31 -3.29 -20.82
N ARG A 89 29.17 -3.96 -21.06
CA ARG A 89 29.03 -4.98 -22.11
C ARG A 89 29.26 -4.39 -23.49
N ASP A 90 28.64 -3.25 -23.77
CA ASP A 90 28.77 -2.58 -25.08
C ASP A 90 30.22 -2.11 -25.30
N ASN A 91 30.85 -1.56 -24.27
CA ASN A 91 32.27 -1.18 -24.30
C ASN A 91 33.19 -2.38 -24.51
N LEU A 92 32.98 -3.48 -23.76
CA LEU A 92 33.78 -4.70 -23.92
C LEU A 92 33.62 -5.30 -25.30
N ARG A 93 32.40 -5.35 -25.83
CA ARG A 93 32.13 -5.79 -27.21
C ARG A 93 32.91 -4.96 -28.22
N TYR A 94 32.87 -3.64 -28.06
CA TYR A 94 33.62 -2.72 -28.92
C TYR A 94 35.13 -2.95 -28.84
N THR A 95 35.66 -3.13 -27.63
CA THR A 95 37.09 -3.41 -27.41
C THR A 95 37.51 -4.74 -28.03
N LEU A 96 36.76 -5.81 -27.82
CA LEU A 96 37.03 -7.12 -28.43
C LEU A 96 37.03 -7.03 -29.96
N LEU A 97 36.03 -6.37 -30.54
CA LEU A 97 35.93 -6.16 -31.99
C LEU A 97 37.11 -5.34 -32.52
N THR A 98 37.51 -4.27 -31.82
CA THR A 98 38.62 -3.41 -32.20
C THR A 98 39.94 -4.18 -32.17
N ASN A 99 40.19 -4.91 -31.08
CA ASN A 99 41.39 -5.73 -30.91
C ASN A 99 41.47 -6.82 -31.96
N PHE A 100 40.36 -7.52 -32.22
CA PHE A 100 40.30 -8.51 -33.30
C PHE A 100 40.65 -7.88 -34.64
N ASN A 101 40.02 -6.75 -35.00
CA ASN A 101 40.24 -6.05 -36.26
C ASN A 101 41.67 -5.51 -36.47
N GLN A 102 42.42 -5.32 -35.39
CA GLN A 102 43.83 -4.90 -35.40
C GLN A 102 44.81 -6.09 -35.34
N SER A 103 44.33 -7.28 -35.00
CA SER A 103 45.14 -8.49 -34.97
C SER A 103 45.45 -9.02 -36.37
N ASN A 104 46.53 -9.81 -36.49
CA ASN A 104 46.85 -10.51 -37.74
C ASN A 104 45.69 -11.38 -38.23
N LEU A 105 45.00 -12.04 -37.29
CA LEU A 105 43.84 -12.88 -37.59
C LEU A 105 42.66 -12.07 -38.14
N GLY A 106 42.43 -10.85 -37.62
CA GLY A 106 41.38 -9.97 -38.13
C GLY A 106 41.73 -9.32 -39.47
N MET A 107 43.01 -9.04 -39.72
CA MET A 107 43.47 -8.61 -41.04
C MET A 107 43.32 -9.73 -42.07
N GLU A 108 43.67 -10.96 -41.69
CA GLU A 108 43.40 -12.16 -42.49
C GLU A 108 41.90 -12.32 -42.75
N TYR A 109 41.04 -12.22 -41.72
CA TYR A 109 39.59 -12.28 -41.86
C TYR A 109 39.05 -11.25 -42.87
N LYS A 110 39.49 -10.00 -42.80
CA LYS A 110 39.07 -8.94 -43.73
C LYS A 110 39.48 -9.25 -45.17
N GLU A 111 40.70 -9.73 -45.36
CA GLU A 111 41.22 -10.07 -46.69
C GLU A 111 40.51 -11.30 -47.27
N LEU A 112 40.27 -12.33 -46.46
CA LEU A 112 39.48 -13.51 -46.84
C LEU A 112 38.04 -13.11 -47.19
N LYS A 113 37.41 -12.26 -46.39
CA LYS A 113 36.06 -11.74 -46.64
C LYS A 113 36.00 -10.92 -47.94
N ARG A 114 36.98 -10.05 -48.18
CA ARG A 114 37.08 -9.24 -49.41
C ARG A 114 37.18 -10.13 -50.65
N ARG A 115 38.11 -11.08 -50.65
CA ARG A 115 38.30 -12.03 -51.76
C ARG A 115 37.08 -12.91 -52.01
N TRP A 116 36.37 -13.32 -50.94
CA TRP A 116 35.10 -14.03 -51.07
C TRP A 116 34.04 -13.18 -51.80
N TYR A 117 33.83 -11.92 -51.40
CA TYR A 117 32.85 -11.04 -52.06
C TYR A 117 33.26 -10.67 -53.49
N GLU A 118 34.54 -10.42 -53.74
CA GLU A 118 35.05 -10.16 -55.09
C GLU A 118 34.80 -11.37 -56.00
N HIS A 119 34.90 -12.59 -55.48
CA HIS A 119 34.59 -13.78 -56.25
C HIS A 119 33.09 -14.00 -56.45
N VAL A 120 32.27 -13.90 -55.40
CA VAL A 120 30.80 -14.07 -55.52
C VAL A 120 30.18 -13.07 -56.49
N ASN A 121 30.78 -11.89 -56.66
CA ASN A 121 30.31 -10.87 -57.60
C ASN A 121 30.98 -10.91 -58.97
N ASN A 122 32.07 -11.67 -59.14
CA ASN A 122 32.73 -11.88 -60.44
C ASN A 122 32.45 -13.32 -60.90
N GLU A 123 31.28 -13.54 -61.50
CA GLU A 123 30.95 -14.76 -62.26
C GLU A 123 31.67 -14.79 -63.62
N ASP A 124 33.00 -14.63 -63.65
CA ASP A 124 33.76 -14.89 -64.88
C ASP A 124 34.09 -16.39 -64.94
N GLU A 125 33.52 -17.05 -65.95
CA GLU A 125 33.48 -18.50 -66.26
C GLU A 125 34.85 -19.20 -66.47
N ASN A 126 35.94 -18.72 -65.89
CA ASN A 126 37.24 -19.42 -65.93
C ASN A 126 37.59 -19.94 -64.54
N THR A 127 36.99 -21.08 -64.19
CA THR A 127 37.12 -21.79 -62.91
C THR A 127 38.58 -21.92 -62.48
N PRO A 128 39.03 -21.24 -61.42
CA PRO A 128 40.24 -21.64 -60.73
C PRO A 128 39.99 -22.98 -60.04
N ASP A 129 41.02 -23.83 -59.98
CA ASP A 129 41.02 -25.19 -59.40
C ASP A 129 40.11 -25.33 -58.17
N ALA A 130 39.15 -26.27 -58.19
CA ALA A 130 38.18 -26.48 -57.11
C ALA A 130 38.84 -26.62 -55.73
N ASN A 131 40.06 -27.17 -55.69
CA ASN A 131 40.86 -27.32 -54.47
C ASN A 131 41.35 -25.98 -53.88
N TYR A 132 41.59 -24.96 -54.70
CA TYR A 132 41.98 -23.63 -54.21
C TYR A 132 40.84 -22.99 -53.41
N TYR A 133 39.60 -23.19 -53.86
CA TYR A 133 38.41 -22.66 -53.20
C TYR A 133 38.00 -23.41 -51.95
N ASP A 134 38.04 -24.74 -51.98
CA ASP A 134 37.71 -25.54 -50.80
C ASP A 134 38.63 -25.21 -49.62
N ASN A 135 39.93 -25.04 -49.90
CA ASN A 135 40.91 -24.63 -48.88
C ASN A 135 40.71 -23.18 -48.42
N PHE A 136 40.37 -22.27 -49.33
CA PHE A 136 40.14 -20.86 -49.00
C PHE A 136 38.88 -20.66 -48.16
N LYS A 137 37.76 -21.29 -48.56
CA LYS A 137 36.50 -21.24 -47.83
C LYS A 137 36.64 -21.90 -46.46
N ALA A 138 37.28 -23.07 -46.38
CA ALA A 138 37.55 -23.71 -45.10
C ALA A 138 38.36 -22.81 -44.16
N ARG A 139 39.34 -22.07 -44.68
CA ARG A 139 40.11 -21.10 -43.89
C ARG A 139 39.26 -19.91 -43.44
N PHE A 140 38.43 -19.35 -44.32
CA PHE A 140 37.50 -18.27 -43.96
C PHE A 140 36.51 -18.70 -42.86
N ASP A 141 35.92 -19.88 -43.00
CA ASP A 141 34.99 -20.44 -42.02
C ASP A 141 35.70 -20.68 -40.67
N GLN A 142 36.93 -21.18 -40.70
CA GLN A 142 37.76 -21.37 -39.49
C GLN A 142 38.01 -20.04 -38.77
N VAL A 143 38.44 -19.00 -39.49
CA VAL A 143 38.73 -17.69 -38.89
C VAL A 143 37.45 -17.02 -38.38
N SER A 144 36.32 -17.20 -39.08
CA SER A 144 35.00 -16.74 -38.65
C SER A 144 34.57 -17.41 -37.35
N ALA A 145 34.73 -18.73 -37.25
CA ALA A 145 34.40 -19.48 -36.04
C ALA A 145 35.25 -19.04 -34.83
N LEU A 146 36.55 -18.76 -35.03
CA LEU A 146 37.41 -18.24 -33.97
C LEU A 146 36.99 -16.83 -33.50
N PHE A 147 36.50 -15.99 -34.42
CA PHE A 147 35.94 -14.69 -34.05
C PHE A 147 34.66 -14.86 -33.23
N ASP A 148 33.74 -15.72 -33.66
CA ASP A 148 32.50 -15.98 -32.93
C ASP A 148 32.79 -16.57 -31.54
N GLU A 149 33.73 -17.50 -31.43
CA GLU A 149 34.18 -18.06 -30.15
C GLU A 149 34.78 -16.98 -29.23
N LEU A 150 35.61 -16.06 -29.76
CA LEU A 150 36.14 -14.94 -28.99
C LEU A 150 35.03 -14.03 -28.47
N MET A 151 34.03 -13.73 -29.30
CA MET A 151 32.90 -12.89 -28.92
C MET A 151 32.02 -13.56 -27.87
N ASP A 152 31.73 -14.84 -28.02
CA ASP A 152 30.90 -15.62 -27.11
C ASP A 152 31.58 -15.80 -25.76
N THR A 153 32.83 -16.28 -25.75
CA THR A 153 33.58 -16.51 -24.51
C THR A 153 33.97 -15.21 -23.82
N GLY A 154 34.36 -14.18 -24.59
CA GLY A 154 34.76 -12.88 -24.06
C GLY A 154 33.61 -12.09 -23.43
N LEU A 155 32.39 -12.28 -23.93
CA LEU A 155 31.20 -11.59 -23.40
C LEU A 155 30.38 -12.41 -22.41
N ALA A 156 30.55 -13.74 -22.34
CA ALA A 156 29.77 -14.61 -21.47
C ALA A 156 29.70 -14.12 -20.01
N PRO A 157 30.81 -13.75 -19.34
CA PRO A 157 30.75 -13.34 -17.93
C PRO A 157 29.89 -12.09 -17.70
N ILE A 158 29.98 -11.10 -18.59
CA ILE A 158 29.22 -9.86 -18.44
C ILE A 158 27.76 -10.03 -18.85
N ILE A 159 27.46 -10.94 -19.78
CA ILE A 159 26.10 -11.32 -20.14
C ILE A 159 25.40 -11.96 -18.94
N GLU A 160 26.05 -12.91 -18.27
CA GLU A 160 25.52 -13.57 -17.07
C GLU A 160 25.28 -12.56 -15.94
N GLN A 161 26.27 -11.71 -15.63
CA GLN A 161 26.13 -10.68 -14.59
C GLN A 161 25.00 -9.70 -14.90
N LYS A 162 24.88 -9.28 -16.16
CA LYS A 162 23.79 -8.39 -16.61
C LYS A 162 22.42 -9.07 -16.48
N ALA A 163 22.31 -10.35 -16.83
CA ALA A 163 21.06 -11.10 -16.69
C ALA A 163 20.65 -11.21 -15.22
N LEU A 164 21.60 -11.52 -14.33
CA LEU A 164 21.36 -11.54 -12.89
C LEU A 164 20.95 -10.16 -12.35
N ALA A 165 21.67 -9.09 -12.73
CA ALA A 165 21.33 -7.73 -12.31
C ALA A 165 19.94 -7.30 -12.79
N ARG A 166 19.56 -7.68 -14.02
CA ARG A 166 18.21 -7.41 -14.55
C ARG A 166 17.13 -8.07 -13.70
N GLU A 167 17.34 -9.30 -13.30
CA GLU A 167 16.37 -10.05 -12.50
C GLU A 167 16.27 -9.49 -11.08
N THR A 168 17.40 -9.14 -10.46
CA THR A 168 17.43 -8.46 -9.16
C THR A 168 16.69 -7.12 -9.22
N TYR A 169 16.93 -6.32 -10.27
CA TYR A 169 16.22 -5.06 -10.49
C TYR A 169 14.70 -5.27 -10.68
N ARG A 170 14.29 -6.32 -11.42
CA ARG A 170 12.87 -6.68 -11.59
C ARG A 170 12.22 -6.98 -10.24
N LEU A 171 12.84 -7.86 -9.45
CA LEU A 171 12.35 -8.23 -8.12
C LEU A 171 12.26 -7.02 -7.17
N ALA A 172 13.28 -6.16 -7.16
CA ALA A 172 13.28 -4.93 -6.38
C ALA A 172 12.15 -3.98 -6.80
N SER A 173 11.90 -3.87 -8.11
CA SER A 173 10.81 -3.05 -8.68
C SER A 173 9.43 -3.57 -8.28
N GLU A 174 9.22 -4.88 -8.34
CA GLU A 174 7.96 -5.53 -7.94
C GLU A 174 7.70 -5.37 -6.44
N HIS A 175 8.74 -5.57 -5.62
CA HIS A 175 8.66 -5.37 -4.18
C HIS A 175 8.30 -3.91 -3.83
N HIS A 176 8.98 -2.93 -4.43
CA HIS A 176 8.63 -1.50 -4.25
C HIS A 176 7.19 -1.21 -4.67
N TYR A 177 6.76 -1.72 -5.83
CA TYR A 177 5.39 -1.51 -6.30
C TYR A 177 4.34 -2.08 -5.33
N SER A 178 4.57 -3.29 -4.80
CA SER A 178 3.69 -3.91 -3.81
C SER A 178 3.56 -3.05 -2.54
N LEU A 179 4.69 -2.60 -1.97
CA LEU A 179 4.67 -1.74 -0.78
C LEU A 179 3.97 -0.41 -1.05
N TYR A 180 4.20 0.20 -2.22
CA TYR A 180 3.53 1.43 -2.61
C TYR A 180 2.00 1.26 -2.69
N GLN A 181 1.52 0.15 -3.25
CA GLN A 181 0.07 -0.15 -3.27
C GLN A 181 -0.51 -0.29 -1.85
N GLN A 182 0.21 -0.97 -0.96
CA GLN A 182 -0.19 -1.09 0.45
C GLN A 182 -0.26 0.30 1.12
N GLN A 183 0.73 1.17 0.87
CA GLN A 183 0.76 2.53 1.40
C GLN A 183 -0.45 3.34 0.93
N GLN A 184 -0.79 3.28 -0.36
CA GLN A 184 -1.96 3.97 -0.92
C GLN A 184 -3.27 3.47 -0.31
N SER A 185 -3.41 2.16 -0.09
CA SER A 185 -4.57 1.59 0.58
C SER A 185 -4.70 2.12 2.01
N LEU A 186 -3.59 2.11 2.76
CA LEU A 186 -3.55 2.55 4.15
C LEU A 186 -3.85 4.05 4.31
N MET A 187 -3.36 4.89 3.39
CA MET A 187 -3.70 6.31 3.35
C MET A 187 -5.22 6.54 3.22
N ARG A 188 -5.91 5.72 2.42
CA ARG A 188 -7.38 5.82 2.29
C ARG A 188 -8.09 5.43 3.59
N ILE A 189 -7.60 4.39 4.27
CA ILE A 189 -8.12 3.95 5.58
C ILE A 189 -7.96 5.08 6.61
N VAL A 190 -6.77 5.66 6.71
CA VAL A 190 -6.48 6.79 7.62
C VAL A 190 -7.42 7.97 7.33
N SER A 191 -7.60 8.33 6.05
CA SER A 191 -8.50 9.43 5.67
C SER A 191 -9.97 9.16 6.04
N ASP A 192 -10.46 7.92 5.88
CA ASP A 192 -11.81 7.55 6.30
C ASP A 192 -11.98 7.64 7.83
N LEU A 193 -11.01 7.11 8.58
CA LEU A 193 -11.00 7.18 10.04
C LEU A 193 -11.01 8.63 10.55
N GLU A 194 -10.21 9.52 9.95
CA GLU A 194 -10.20 10.96 10.29
C GLU A 194 -11.57 11.61 10.05
N ARG A 195 -12.21 11.30 8.91
CA ARG A 195 -13.56 11.80 8.59
C ARG A 195 -14.59 11.29 9.59
N ARG A 196 -14.55 10.00 9.94
CA ARG A 196 -15.46 9.38 10.91
C ARG A 196 -15.27 9.98 12.30
N LEU A 197 -14.02 10.15 12.74
CA LEU A 197 -13.69 10.77 14.02
C LEU A 197 -14.20 12.21 14.10
N THR A 198 -13.96 13.01 13.05
CA THR A 198 -14.45 14.40 12.99
C THR A 198 -15.97 14.47 13.10
N ARG A 199 -16.70 13.59 12.40
CA ARG A 199 -18.17 13.50 12.51
C ARG A 199 -18.62 13.08 13.91
N ALA A 200 -17.93 12.15 14.56
CA ALA A 200 -18.24 11.70 15.91
C ALA A 200 -18.04 12.83 16.93
N VAL A 201 -16.92 13.56 16.86
CA VAL A 201 -16.63 14.73 17.71
C VAL A 201 -17.67 15.83 17.52
N ILE A 202 -18.07 16.14 16.29
CA ILE A 202 -19.14 17.12 16.02
C ILE A 202 -20.47 16.66 16.68
N ARG A 203 -20.82 15.37 16.57
CA ARG A 203 -22.04 14.85 17.22
C ARG A 203 -21.97 14.93 18.74
N ASP A 204 -20.84 14.61 19.34
CA ASP A 204 -20.65 14.70 20.79
C ASP A 204 -20.77 16.16 21.28
N THR A 205 -20.11 17.11 20.60
CA THR A 205 -20.22 18.53 20.96
C THR A 205 -21.67 19.04 20.88
N LEU A 206 -22.43 18.66 19.84
CA LEU A 206 -23.85 19.02 19.70
C LEU A 206 -24.72 18.43 20.82
N LEU A 207 -24.50 17.17 21.21
CA LEU A 207 -25.19 16.54 22.33
C LEU A 207 -24.86 17.24 23.66
N ASN A 208 -23.61 17.67 23.84
CA ASN A 208 -23.15 18.38 25.03
C ASN A 208 -23.75 19.79 25.13
N GLN A 209 -23.84 20.52 24.02
CA GLN A 209 -24.48 21.83 23.95
C GLN A 209 -25.99 21.77 24.29
N ALA A 210 -26.69 20.71 23.85
CA ALA A 210 -28.11 20.51 24.14
C ALA A 210 -28.38 20.35 25.65
N ARG A 211 -27.41 19.84 26.42
CA ARG A 211 -27.47 19.73 27.89
C ARG A 211 -27.39 21.09 28.58
N GLY A 212 -26.43 21.93 28.17
CA GLY A 212 -26.20 23.26 28.76
C GLY A 212 -27.35 24.24 28.53
N LYS A 213 -28.05 24.16 27.39
CA LYS A 213 -29.22 25.02 27.10
C LYS A 213 -30.44 24.70 27.98
N LYS A 214 -30.62 23.46 28.43
CA LYS A 214 -31.76 23.08 29.32
C LYS A 214 -31.55 23.51 30.77
N GLN A 215 -30.31 23.52 31.27
CA GLN A 215 -30.03 23.97 32.65
C GLN A 215 -30.26 25.48 32.86
N ARG A 216 -30.18 26.31 31.82
CA ARG A 216 -30.37 27.77 31.94
C ARG A 216 -31.81 28.23 32.14
N LYS A 217 -32.84 27.38 31.99
CA LYS A 217 -34.26 27.79 32.11
C LYS A 217 -34.84 27.80 33.53
N SER A 218 -34.07 27.50 34.59
CA SER A 218 -34.56 27.53 35.98
C SER A 218 -34.01 28.70 36.80
N LYS A 219 -34.35 29.93 36.45
CA LYS A 219 -34.43 31.04 37.41
C LYS A 219 -35.74 31.80 37.18
N LYS A 220 -36.84 31.24 37.70
CA LYS A 220 -38.07 32.04 37.93
C LYS A 220 -37.70 33.08 38.99
N LYS A 221 -37.63 34.36 38.60
CA LYS A 221 -37.63 35.50 39.54
C LYS A 221 -38.88 35.35 40.43
N GLY A 222 -38.68 35.11 41.73
CA GLY A 222 -39.74 35.22 42.71
C GLY A 222 -40.31 36.64 42.69
N LYS A 223 -41.63 36.77 42.64
CA LYS A 223 -42.32 38.05 42.87
C LYS A 223 -41.90 38.55 44.25
N LYS A 224 -41.36 39.77 44.33
CA LYS A 224 -41.28 40.50 45.60
C LYS A 224 -42.72 40.82 46.01
N HIS A 225 -43.17 40.25 47.13
CA HIS A 225 -44.32 40.78 47.84
C HIS A 225 -43.87 42.09 48.51
N HIS A 226 -44.53 43.19 48.16
CA HIS A 226 -44.49 44.40 48.94
C HIS A 226 -45.33 44.17 50.21
N SER A 227 -44.72 44.46 51.34
CA SER A 227 -45.33 44.70 52.65
C SER A 227 -44.72 45.98 53.18
#